data_AF-A0A8T7KWX2-F1
#
_entry.id   AF-A0A8T7KWX2-F1
#
_cell.length_a   1.000
_cell.length_b   1.000
_cell.length_c   1.000
_cell.angle_alpha   90.00
_cell.angle_beta   90.00
_cell.angle_gamma   90.00
#
_symmetry.space_group_name_H-M   'P 1'
#
loop_
_entity.id
_entity.type
_entity.pdbx_description
1 polymer ?
#
loop_
_entity_poly.entity_id
_entity_poly.type
_entity_poly.pdbx_seq_one_letter_code
_entity_poly.pdbx_strand_id
1 'polypeptide(L)'
;MNDEIKKKINERYERELNRGERFWPDSIFKDLIVSLGIFAILVLLATFVGVAPEPKADPADTSYLPRPEWYFLFLFKFLALYGQIPVIGKIEWLATVLIPGLGIGLLTLLPLLDKSPYRHYSRRIFALTFMGTVILDIVLLTVMASLPVPPDAAELAASTTLQAIGGLWIPAAILTILVLFYAFKRDIYRESTRRSLPIFITVAGSLAMVAMTIYISARAASYPKPEEVEVATTLVDQIVAGQDLYSVHCVECHGDDGSVDVIEGVEGLEGEEITPINSTDVLYTITDSAMYEVIAYGRPNAGMVPFGKAYGGELSRSEIDNIILFMRYTWDDRFEAPEIPALFPPLADGEVPSYEVHIAPIVKRYCISCHRAGKENNDYLMTTYEEILTTGENKDKNIVAGDPNSYLLQVIQGTPIMDPEKPDEEMIGVMPPKGHLKPDALDALIRWIMNGMPETAEDAAKLFVAPTPVQ
;
A
#
# COMPACT_ATOMS: atom_id res chain seq x y z
N MET A 1 42.62 -35.31 45.02
CA MET A 1 42.98 -33.99 44.45
C MET A 1 44.11 -33.43 45.31
N ASN A 2 45.27 -33.13 44.71
CA ASN A 2 46.49 -32.74 45.44
C ASN A 2 46.32 -31.37 46.15
N ASP A 3 46.85 -31.19 47.36
CA ASP A 3 46.61 -29.98 48.18
C ASP A 3 47.15 -28.69 47.54
N GLU A 4 48.21 -28.78 46.75
CA GLU A 4 48.70 -27.67 45.93
C GLU A 4 47.68 -27.17 44.90
N ILE A 5 46.87 -28.08 44.33
CA ILE A 5 45.84 -27.73 43.34
C ILE A 5 44.72 -26.95 44.01
N LYS A 6 44.33 -27.34 45.23
CA LYS A 6 43.34 -26.58 46.03
C LYS A 6 43.81 -25.16 46.31
N LYS A 7 45.06 -25.00 46.74
CA LYS A 7 45.63 -23.69 47.06
C LYS A 7 45.66 -22.78 45.83
N LYS A 8 46.08 -23.30 44.67
CA LYS A 8 46.11 -22.56 43.41
C LYS A 8 44.72 -22.15 42.92
N ILE A 9 43.69 -22.98 43.16
CA ILE A 9 42.30 -22.65 42.83
C ILE A 9 41.77 -21.55 43.76
N ASN A 10 42.02 -21.63 45.06
CA ASN A 10 41.60 -20.61 46.02
C ASN A 10 42.27 -19.25 45.75
N GLU A 11 43.58 -19.24 45.50
CA GLU A 11 44.28 -17.99 45.15
C GLU A 11 43.74 -17.37 43.85
N ARG A 12 43.35 -18.19 42.87
CA ARG A 12 42.70 -17.69 41.65
C ARG A 12 41.29 -17.17 41.95
N TYR A 13 40.53 -17.88 42.76
CA TYR A 13 39.18 -17.48 43.17
C TYR A 13 39.19 -16.13 43.89
N GLU A 14 40.08 -15.93 44.86
CA GLU A 14 40.22 -14.65 45.56
C GLU A 14 40.68 -13.53 44.64
N ARG A 15 41.57 -13.83 43.68
CA ARG A 15 42.02 -12.85 42.69
C ARG A 15 40.89 -12.38 41.77
N GLU A 16 39.98 -13.28 41.38
CA GLU A 16 38.80 -12.92 40.58
C GLU A 16 37.71 -12.24 41.43
N LEU A 17 37.52 -12.64 42.69
CA LEU A 17 36.63 -11.96 43.65
C LEU A 17 37.04 -10.51 43.88
N ASN A 18 38.34 -10.26 44.05
CA ASN A 18 38.90 -8.92 44.22
C ASN A 18 38.85 -8.09 42.92
N ARG A 19 38.64 -8.73 41.76
CA ARG A 19 38.53 -8.10 40.45
C ARG A 19 37.07 -7.85 40.04
N GLY A 20 36.13 -8.58 40.64
CA GLY A 20 34.70 -8.47 40.35
C GLY A 20 34.07 -7.22 40.95
N GLU A 21 33.09 -6.65 40.23
CA GLU A 21 32.23 -5.59 40.76
C GLU A 21 31.17 -6.16 41.71
N ARG A 22 30.67 -5.34 42.64
CA ARG A 22 29.59 -5.76 43.53
C ARG A 22 28.27 -5.71 42.76
N PHE A 23 27.49 -6.77 42.87
CA PHE A 23 26.14 -6.82 42.28
C PHE A 23 25.27 -5.64 42.77
N TRP A 24 25.32 -5.35 44.07
CA TRP A 24 24.76 -4.15 44.67
C TRP A 24 25.86 -3.33 45.33
N PRO A 25 25.96 -2.02 45.06
CA PRO A 25 25.06 -1.22 44.22
C PRO A 25 25.50 -1.09 42.75
N ASP A 26 26.72 -1.52 42.41
CA ASP A 26 27.38 -1.11 41.17
C ASP A 26 26.71 -1.65 39.90
N SER A 27 26.37 -2.94 39.85
CA SER A 27 25.71 -3.53 38.67
C SER A 27 24.25 -3.06 38.55
N ILE A 28 23.49 -3.03 39.64
CA ILE A 28 22.09 -2.57 39.61
C ILE A 28 21.97 -1.10 39.18
N PHE A 29 22.91 -0.24 39.58
CA PHE A 29 22.90 1.15 39.13
C PHE A 29 23.10 1.27 37.61
N LYS A 30 24.00 0.46 37.03
CA LYS A 30 24.19 0.41 35.57
C LYS A 30 22.95 -0.11 34.87
N ASP A 31 22.34 -1.18 35.40
CA ASP A 31 21.09 -1.74 34.85
C ASP A 31 19.95 -0.72 34.90
N LEU A 32 19.85 0.07 35.98
CA LEU A 32 18.86 1.13 36.10
C LEU A 32 19.06 2.22 35.05
N ILE A 33 20.30 2.68 34.84
CA ILE A 33 20.61 3.69 33.82
C ILE A 33 20.28 3.17 32.42
N VAL A 34 20.67 1.94 32.10
CA VAL A 34 20.42 1.35 30.78
C VAL A 34 18.94 1.12 30.55
N SER A 35 18.22 0.58 31.55
CA SER A 35 16.78 0.32 31.46
C SER A 35 15.99 1.63 31.32
N LEU A 36 16.35 2.68 32.08
CA LEU A 36 15.76 4.01 31.94
C LEU A 36 16.04 4.60 30.57
N GLY A 37 17.26 4.43 30.05
CA GLY A 37 17.63 4.87 28.69
C GLY A 37 16.79 4.19 27.61
N ILE A 38 16.64 2.86 27.68
CA ILE A 38 15.78 2.09 26.75
C ILE A 38 14.33 2.55 26.87
N PHE A 39 13.82 2.72 28.09
CA PHE A 39 12.45 3.19 28.31
C PHE A 39 12.21 4.59 27.71
N ALA A 40 13.13 5.52 27.93
CA ALA A 40 13.06 6.85 27.35
C ALA A 40 13.08 6.80 25.81
N ILE A 41 13.95 5.96 25.21
CA ILE A 41 13.98 5.76 23.75
C ILE A 41 12.63 5.24 23.24
N LEU A 42 12.03 4.24 23.90
CA LEU A 42 10.73 3.70 23.52
C LEU A 42 9.62 4.75 23.60
N VAL A 43 9.60 5.59 24.65
CA VAL A 43 8.65 6.70 24.77
C VAL A 43 8.84 7.72 23.65
N LEU A 44 10.09 8.08 23.34
CA LEU A 44 10.40 9.02 22.26
C LEU A 44 9.94 8.46 20.90
N LEU A 45 10.24 7.19 20.60
CA LEU A 45 9.78 6.54 19.37
C LEU A 45 8.24 6.50 19.30
N ALA A 46 7.57 6.12 20.39
CA ALA A 46 6.11 6.09 20.43
C ALA A 46 5.47 7.48 20.25
N THR A 47 6.10 8.54 20.78
CA THR A 47 5.55 9.90 20.72
C THR A 47 5.83 10.59 19.40
N PHE A 48 7.01 10.38 18.80
CA PHE A 48 7.46 11.11 17.60
C PHE A 48 7.36 10.33 16.30
N VAL A 49 7.43 9.00 16.33
CA VAL A 49 7.31 8.14 15.13
C VAL A 49 5.91 7.52 15.05
N GLY A 50 5.32 7.16 16.20
CA GLY A 50 4.01 6.51 16.26
C GLY A 50 4.01 5.09 15.68
N VAL A 51 2.83 4.49 15.57
CA VAL A 51 2.59 3.20 14.90
C VAL A 51 1.77 3.49 13.65
N ALA A 52 2.10 2.85 12.53
CA ALA A 52 1.31 2.98 11.30
C ALA A 52 -0.13 2.51 11.56
N PRO A 53 -1.15 3.33 11.29
CA PRO A 53 -2.53 2.93 11.50
C PRO A 53 -2.92 1.88 10.45
N GLU A 54 -3.15 0.65 10.89
CA GLU A 54 -3.76 -0.38 10.05
C GLU A 54 -5.30 -0.32 10.17
N PRO A 55 -6.04 -0.62 9.09
CA PRO A 55 -7.49 -0.66 9.13
C PRO A 55 -7.96 -1.69 10.16
N LYS A 56 -9.09 -1.40 10.81
CA LYS A 56 -9.72 -2.37 11.71
C LYS A 56 -10.08 -3.61 10.91
N ALA A 57 -9.70 -4.79 11.43
CA ALA A 57 -9.89 -6.05 10.72
C ALA A 57 -11.34 -6.22 10.23
N ASP A 58 -11.50 -6.24 8.90
CA ASP A 58 -12.77 -6.50 8.22
C ASP A 58 -12.76 -7.93 7.65
N PRO A 59 -13.63 -8.84 8.14
CA PRO A 59 -13.74 -10.20 7.62
C PRO A 59 -14.17 -10.30 6.15
N ALA A 60 -14.68 -9.21 5.55
CA ALA A 60 -15.19 -9.20 4.18
C ALA A 60 -14.24 -8.51 3.17
N ASP A 61 -13.15 -7.89 3.64
CA ASP A 61 -12.11 -7.34 2.77
C ASP A 61 -11.18 -8.45 2.26
N THR A 62 -11.39 -8.87 1.02
CA THR A 62 -10.55 -9.85 0.33
C THR A 62 -9.36 -9.23 -0.41
N SER A 63 -9.26 -7.90 -0.41
CA SER A 63 -8.18 -7.13 -1.03
C SER A 63 -7.04 -6.82 -0.06
N TYR A 64 -7.30 -6.87 1.26
CA TYR A 64 -6.26 -6.79 2.28
C TYR A 64 -5.23 -7.91 2.10
N LEU A 65 -3.95 -7.53 1.98
CA LEU A 65 -2.83 -8.47 1.98
C LEU A 65 -2.28 -8.58 3.41
N PRO A 66 -2.68 -9.59 4.19
CA PRO A 66 -2.23 -9.74 5.57
C PRO A 66 -0.73 -10.04 5.61
N ARG A 67 0.09 -9.01 5.82
CA ARG A 67 1.51 -9.17 6.13
C ARG A 67 1.66 -9.21 7.65
N PRO A 68 2.42 -10.17 8.20
CA PRO A 68 2.65 -10.20 9.63
C PRO A 68 3.64 -9.11 10.04
N GLU A 69 3.68 -8.86 11.34
CA GLU A 69 4.60 -7.94 11.99
C GLU A 69 6.06 -8.16 11.62
N TRP A 70 6.87 -7.10 11.70
CA TRP A 70 8.25 -7.09 11.20
C TRP A 70 9.13 -8.22 11.76
N TYR A 71 8.93 -8.62 13.02
CA TYR A 71 9.66 -9.70 13.68
C TYR A 71 9.26 -11.11 13.19
N PHE A 72 8.20 -11.24 12.39
CA PHE A 72 7.76 -12.47 11.74
C PHE A 72 7.95 -12.49 10.22
N LEU A 73 8.39 -11.38 9.61
CA LEU A 73 8.57 -11.29 8.15
C LEU A 73 9.54 -12.34 7.60
N PHE A 74 10.63 -12.64 8.31
CA PHE A 74 11.56 -13.70 7.89
C PHE A 74 10.87 -15.07 7.82
N LEU A 75 9.99 -15.38 8.78
CA LEU A 75 9.27 -16.65 8.86
C LEU A 75 8.20 -16.73 7.77
N PHE A 76 7.48 -15.62 7.55
CA PHE A 76 6.55 -15.49 6.43
C PHE A 76 7.24 -15.75 5.10
N LYS A 77 8.39 -15.10 4.85
CA LYS A 77 9.12 -15.26 3.60
C LYS A 77 9.69 -16.67 3.46
N PHE A 78 10.24 -17.22 4.54
CA PHE A 78 10.70 -18.60 4.58
C PHE A 78 9.59 -19.59 4.21
N LEU A 79 8.39 -19.42 4.77
CA LEU A 79 7.24 -20.28 4.47
C LEU A 79 6.77 -20.11 3.02
N ALA A 80 6.75 -18.87 2.51
CA ALA A 80 6.42 -18.59 1.11
C ALA A 80 7.40 -19.28 0.14
N LEU A 81 8.70 -19.25 0.43
CA LEU A 81 9.72 -19.95 -0.37
C LEU A 81 9.61 -21.48 -0.24
N TYR A 82 9.27 -21.98 0.96
CA TYR A 82 9.06 -23.40 1.20
C TYR A 82 7.85 -23.94 0.43
N GLY A 83 6.74 -23.19 0.38
CA GLY A 83 5.52 -23.57 -0.34
C GLY A 83 5.74 -23.79 -1.84
N GLN A 84 6.81 -23.21 -2.39
CA GLN A 84 7.18 -23.33 -3.81
C GLN A 84 7.97 -24.60 -4.14
N ILE A 85 8.43 -25.35 -3.14
CA ILE A 85 9.19 -26.59 -3.37
C ILE A 85 8.23 -27.68 -3.86
N PRO A 86 8.46 -28.28 -5.04
CA PRO A 86 7.61 -29.35 -5.55
C PRO A 86 7.50 -30.50 -4.53
N VAL A 87 6.30 -31.04 -4.36
CA VAL A 87 5.96 -32.16 -3.43
C VAL A 87 6.01 -31.80 -1.94
N ILE A 88 7.04 -31.08 -1.49
CA ILE A 88 7.28 -30.75 -0.07
C ILE A 88 6.42 -29.55 0.39
N GLY A 89 6.18 -28.57 -0.49
CA GLY A 89 5.38 -27.38 -0.20
C GLY A 89 3.90 -27.67 0.07
N LYS A 90 3.38 -28.83 -0.35
CA LYS A 90 2.01 -29.28 -0.06
C LYS A 90 1.81 -29.70 1.40
N ILE A 91 2.90 -29.83 2.16
CA ILE A 91 2.91 -30.31 3.54
C ILE A 91 3.27 -29.14 4.46
N GLU A 92 2.32 -28.22 4.65
CA GLU A 92 2.53 -26.97 5.40
C GLU A 92 2.90 -27.20 6.87
N TRP A 93 2.37 -28.26 7.50
CA TRP A 93 2.68 -28.59 8.90
C TRP A 93 4.18 -28.89 9.12
N LEU A 94 4.88 -29.35 8.08
CA LEU A 94 6.30 -29.66 8.18
C LEU A 94 7.13 -28.39 8.32
N ALA A 95 6.81 -27.33 7.58
CA ALA A 95 7.49 -26.06 7.73
C ALA A 95 7.10 -25.32 9.03
N THR A 96 5.83 -25.40 9.44
CA THR A 96 5.31 -24.60 10.56
C THR A 96 5.52 -25.24 11.93
N VAL A 97 5.57 -26.58 12.03
CA VAL A 97 5.71 -27.30 13.30
C VAL A 97 7.08 -27.95 13.43
N LEU A 98 7.52 -28.70 12.40
CA LEU A 98 8.75 -29.48 12.50
C LEU A 98 9.99 -28.58 12.54
N ILE A 99 10.07 -27.55 11.70
CA ILE A 99 11.27 -26.70 11.59
C ILE A 99 11.51 -25.88 12.87
N PRO A 100 10.52 -25.11 13.40
CA PRO A 100 10.69 -24.45 14.69
C PRO A 100 10.94 -25.44 15.84
N GLY A 101 10.24 -26.58 15.83
CA GLY A 101 10.43 -27.64 16.83
C GLY A 101 11.85 -28.21 16.83
N LEU A 102 12.42 -28.44 15.64
CA LEU A 102 13.79 -28.91 15.46
C LEU A 102 14.80 -27.81 15.85
N GLY A 103 14.52 -26.55 15.54
CA GLY A 103 15.31 -25.40 16.00
C GLY A 103 15.38 -25.31 17.53
N ILE A 104 14.23 -25.35 18.21
CA ILE A 104 14.15 -25.35 19.69
C ILE A 104 14.83 -26.59 20.25
N GLY A 105 14.59 -27.77 19.66
CA GLY A 105 15.23 -29.02 20.07
C GLY A 105 16.76 -28.93 19.96
N LEU A 106 17.27 -28.36 18.87
CA LEU A 106 18.70 -28.19 18.64
C LEU A 106 19.33 -27.17 19.60
N LEU A 107 18.64 -26.06 19.90
CA LEU A 107 19.05 -25.09 20.92
C LEU A 107 19.05 -25.68 22.32
N THR A 108 18.04 -26.48 22.66
CA THR A 108 17.92 -27.17 23.95
C THR A 108 19.01 -28.23 24.13
N LEU A 109 19.33 -28.96 23.06
CA LEU A 109 20.39 -29.96 23.03
C LEU A 109 21.78 -29.35 22.76
N LEU A 110 21.87 -28.04 22.50
CA LEU A 110 23.13 -27.35 22.19
C LEU A 110 24.22 -27.59 23.25
N PRO A 111 23.93 -27.59 24.57
CA PRO A 111 24.94 -27.88 25.59
C PRO A 111 25.52 -29.30 25.51
N LEU A 112 24.78 -30.25 24.93
CA LEU A 112 25.18 -31.65 24.76
C LEU A 112 25.90 -31.87 23.41
N LEU A 113 25.46 -31.14 22.38
CA LEU A 113 26.00 -31.16 21.02
C LEU A 113 27.36 -30.46 20.94
N ASP A 114 27.50 -29.27 21.53
CA ASP A 114 28.75 -28.52 21.57
C ASP A 114 29.66 -28.98 22.71
N LYS A 115 30.51 -29.98 22.41
CA LYS A 115 31.52 -30.48 23.36
C LYS A 115 32.82 -29.66 23.36
N SER A 116 32.79 -28.38 22.95
CA SER A 116 33.98 -27.53 22.95
C SER A 116 34.54 -27.35 24.37
N PRO A 117 35.86 -27.53 24.58
CA PRO A 117 36.49 -27.37 25.88
C PRO A 117 36.61 -25.91 26.32
N TYR A 118 36.29 -24.94 25.44
CA TYR A 118 36.41 -23.52 25.72
C TYR A 118 35.06 -22.91 26.13
N ARG A 119 35.04 -22.14 27.22
CA ARG A 119 33.85 -21.39 27.68
C ARG A 119 33.67 -20.03 27.01
N HIS A 120 34.77 -19.35 26.67
CA HIS A 120 34.70 -18.01 26.09
C HIS A 120 34.24 -18.07 24.62
N TYR A 121 33.26 -17.24 24.27
CA TYR A 121 32.52 -17.32 22.99
C TYR A 121 33.44 -17.23 21.77
N SER A 122 34.46 -16.35 21.78
CA SER A 122 35.36 -16.14 20.64
C SER A 122 36.17 -17.38 20.24
N ARG A 123 36.26 -18.38 21.12
CA ARG A 123 36.92 -19.66 20.83
C ARG A 123 35.96 -20.75 20.35
N ARG A 124 34.65 -20.48 20.33
CA ARG A 124 33.60 -21.40 19.85
C ARG A 124 33.25 -21.11 18.39
N ILE A 125 34.24 -21.29 17.51
CA ILE A 125 34.13 -20.90 16.10
C ILE A 125 32.93 -21.55 15.42
N PHE A 126 32.72 -22.86 15.58
CA PHE A 126 31.57 -23.56 15.00
C PHE A 126 30.23 -22.94 15.39
N ALA A 127 30.01 -22.72 16.69
CA ALA A 127 28.78 -22.12 17.20
C ALA A 127 28.59 -20.68 16.68
N LEU A 128 29.66 -19.89 16.65
CA LEU A 128 29.63 -18.53 16.11
C LEU A 128 29.33 -18.50 14.61
N THR A 129 29.96 -19.37 13.81
CA THR A 129 29.74 -19.44 12.36
C THR A 129 28.34 -19.94 12.02
N PHE A 130 27.84 -20.92 12.76
CA PHE A 130 26.50 -21.47 12.57
C PHE A 130 25.43 -20.43 12.94
N MET A 131 25.50 -19.87 14.16
CA MET A 131 24.54 -18.85 14.61
C MET A 131 24.63 -17.58 13.78
N GLY A 132 25.84 -17.14 13.39
CA GLY A 132 26.02 -15.98 12.52
C GLY A 132 25.36 -16.16 11.16
N THR A 133 25.46 -17.36 10.56
CA THR A 133 24.78 -17.68 9.29
C THR A 133 23.26 -17.63 9.46
N VAL A 134 22.72 -18.21 10.55
CA VAL A 134 21.27 -18.20 10.82
C VAL A 134 20.75 -16.78 11.05
N ILE A 135 21.45 -15.95 11.84
CA ILE A 135 21.05 -14.56 12.08
C ILE A 135 21.10 -13.74 10.79
N LEU A 136 22.14 -13.93 9.98
CA LEU A 136 22.22 -13.27 8.67
C LEU A 136 21.05 -13.68 7.77
N ASP A 137 20.70 -14.97 7.75
CA ASP A 137 19.57 -15.48 6.97
C ASP A 137 18.25 -14.84 7.40
N ILE A 138 18.00 -14.72 8.71
CA ILE A 138 16.82 -14.03 9.26
C ILE A 138 16.74 -12.58 8.74
N VAL A 139 17.84 -11.85 8.79
CA VAL A 139 17.89 -10.45 8.31
C VAL A 139 17.62 -10.38 6.81
N LEU A 140 18.28 -11.22 6.01
CA LEU A 140 18.14 -11.20 4.55
C LEU A 140 16.73 -11.64 4.10
N LEU A 141 16.15 -12.66 4.73
CA LEU A 141 14.76 -13.06 4.49
C LEU A 141 13.76 -11.96 4.86
N THR A 142 14.02 -11.21 5.94
CA THR A 142 13.21 -10.03 6.31
C THR A 142 13.25 -8.98 5.20
N VAL A 143 14.45 -8.68 4.66
CA VAL A 143 14.60 -7.74 3.53
C VAL A 143 13.87 -8.26 2.28
N MET A 144 13.98 -9.56 1.96
CA MET A 144 13.26 -10.15 0.83
C MET A 144 11.73 -10.15 1.01
N ALA A 145 11.24 -10.15 2.25
CA ALA A 145 9.82 -10.07 2.56
C ALA A 145 9.25 -8.66 2.30
N SER A 146 10.07 -7.62 2.48
CA SER A 146 9.67 -6.23 2.24
C SER A 146 9.71 -5.80 0.77
N LEU A 147 10.19 -6.66 -0.14
CA LEU A 147 10.29 -6.31 -1.56
C LEU A 147 8.89 -6.25 -2.22
N PRO A 148 8.70 -5.34 -3.21
CA PRO A 148 7.46 -5.26 -3.98
C PRO A 148 7.21 -6.51 -4.82
N VAL A 149 5.94 -6.71 -5.18
CA VAL A 149 5.50 -7.83 -6.02
C VAL A 149 5.94 -7.59 -7.47
N PRO A 150 6.50 -8.60 -8.16
CA PRO A 150 6.88 -8.50 -9.58
C PRO A 150 5.68 -8.17 -10.49
N PRO A 151 5.87 -7.37 -11.56
CA PRO A 151 4.78 -6.84 -12.38
C PRO A 151 4.16 -7.86 -13.35
N ASP A 152 4.90 -8.90 -13.73
CA ASP A 152 4.44 -9.92 -14.68
C ASP A 152 4.85 -11.34 -14.24
N ALA A 153 4.25 -12.35 -14.89
CA ALA A 153 4.45 -13.76 -14.55
C ALA A 153 5.89 -14.26 -14.79
N ALA A 154 6.60 -13.69 -15.77
CA ALA A 154 7.97 -14.10 -16.09
C ALA A 154 8.95 -13.59 -15.03
N GLU A 155 8.83 -12.31 -14.66
CA GLU A 155 9.56 -11.70 -13.56
C GLU A 155 9.18 -12.33 -12.22
N LEU A 156 7.93 -12.72 -12.02
CA LEU A 156 7.50 -13.45 -10.84
C LEU A 156 8.22 -14.79 -10.72
N ALA A 157 8.29 -15.58 -11.79
CA ALA A 157 8.99 -16.86 -11.79
C ALA A 157 10.50 -16.69 -11.57
N ALA A 158 11.12 -15.70 -12.21
CA ALA A 158 12.55 -15.41 -12.09
C ALA A 158 12.92 -14.93 -10.68
N SER A 159 12.23 -13.92 -10.16
CA SER A 159 12.44 -13.36 -8.82
C SER A 159 12.22 -14.41 -7.73
N THR A 160 11.17 -15.23 -7.87
CA THR A 160 10.88 -16.35 -6.98
C THR A 160 12.03 -17.34 -6.92
N THR A 161 12.54 -17.76 -8.08
CA THR A 161 13.66 -18.70 -8.17
C THR A 161 14.92 -18.13 -7.52
N LEU A 162 15.23 -16.86 -7.80
CA LEU A 162 16.39 -16.17 -7.22
C LEU A 162 16.27 -16.04 -5.69
N GLN A 163 15.09 -15.70 -5.19
CA GLN A 163 14.83 -15.60 -3.75
C GLN A 163 14.93 -16.96 -3.05
N ALA A 164 14.46 -18.04 -3.68
CA ALA A 164 14.65 -19.39 -3.16
C ALA A 164 16.14 -19.78 -3.12
N ILE A 165 16.92 -19.43 -4.14
CA ILE A 165 18.37 -19.66 -4.14
C ILE A 165 19.03 -18.90 -2.98
N GLY A 166 18.74 -17.60 -2.87
CA GLY A 166 19.35 -16.70 -1.88
C GLY A 166 18.97 -17.01 -0.44
N GLY A 167 17.68 -17.21 -0.17
CA GLY A 167 17.11 -17.33 1.18
C GLY A 167 16.84 -18.77 1.65
N LEU A 168 17.12 -19.78 0.83
CA LEU A 168 16.95 -21.19 1.24
C LEU A 168 18.16 -22.06 0.85
N TRP A 169 18.54 -22.08 -0.42
CA TRP A 169 19.54 -23.05 -0.89
C TRP A 169 20.98 -22.70 -0.49
N ILE A 170 21.38 -21.44 -0.64
CA ILE A 170 22.70 -20.96 -0.18
C ILE A 170 22.88 -21.16 1.34
N PRO A 171 21.98 -20.67 2.22
CA PRO A 171 22.12 -20.88 3.66
C PRO A 171 22.10 -22.37 4.03
N ALA A 172 21.22 -23.18 3.44
CA ALA A 172 21.20 -24.63 3.68
C ALA A 172 22.52 -25.31 3.27
N ALA A 173 23.12 -24.93 2.14
CA ALA A 173 24.42 -25.43 1.70
C ALA A 173 25.53 -25.05 2.70
N ILE A 174 25.55 -23.80 3.18
CA ILE A 174 26.55 -23.35 4.17
C ILE A 174 26.40 -24.14 5.48
N LEU A 175 25.19 -24.23 6.01
CA LEU A 175 24.92 -24.92 7.27
C LEU A 175 25.24 -26.42 7.18
N THR A 176 24.86 -27.08 6.09
CA THR A 176 25.20 -28.49 5.86
C THR A 176 26.70 -28.71 5.74
N ILE A 177 27.43 -27.85 5.01
CA ILE A 177 28.90 -27.92 4.93
C ILE A 177 29.52 -27.74 6.32
N LEU A 178 29.06 -26.76 7.12
CA LEU A 178 29.57 -26.53 8.47
C LEU A 178 29.32 -27.74 9.39
N VAL A 179 28.12 -28.32 9.34
CA VAL A 179 27.75 -29.50 10.15
C VAL A 179 28.53 -30.74 9.73
N LEU A 180 28.64 -31.02 8.43
CA LEU A 180 29.45 -32.13 7.91
C LEU A 180 30.91 -31.94 8.30
N PHE A 181 31.44 -30.73 8.18
CA PHE A 181 32.81 -30.42 8.57
C PHE A 181 33.04 -30.64 10.07
N TYR A 182 32.09 -30.25 10.92
CA TYR A 182 32.14 -30.51 12.35
C TYR A 182 32.08 -32.01 12.68
N ALA A 183 31.22 -32.77 12.01
CA ALA A 183 31.02 -34.20 12.24
C ALA A 183 32.23 -35.05 11.80
N PHE A 184 32.73 -34.83 10.58
CA PHE A 184 33.77 -35.67 9.98
C PHE A 184 35.20 -35.21 10.27
N LYS A 185 35.42 -33.92 10.60
CA LYS A 185 36.76 -33.35 10.84
C LYS A 185 36.88 -32.68 12.21
N ARG A 186 36.33 -33.34 13.24
CA ARG A 186 36.32 -32.85 14.63
C ARG A 186 37.71 -32.48 15.18
N ASP A 187 38.76 -33.18 14.75
CA ASP A 187 40.15 -32.93 15.17
C ASP A 187 40.73 -31.62 14.60
N ILE A 188 40.22 -31.16 13.45
CA ILE A 188 40.68 -29.93 12.80
C ILE A 188 40.24 -28.67 13.57
N TYR A 189 39.14 -28.73 14.32
CA TYR A 189 38.71 -27.64 15.20
C TYR A 189 39.63 -27.44 16.43
N ARG A 190 40.47 -28.43 16.75
CA ARG A 190 41.46 -28.33 17.84
C ARG A 190 42.77 -27.65 17.43
N GLU A 191 43.17 -27.73 16.16
CA GLU A 191 44.43 -27.16 15.65
C GLU A 191 44.29 -25.69 15.20
N SER A 192 45.18 -24.82 15.71
CA SER A 192 45.09 -23.36 15.55
C SER A 192 45.15 -22.85 14.11
N THR A 193 45.81 -23.58 13.20
CA THR A 193 46.10 -23.15 11.83
C THR A 193 44.95 -23.40 10.84
N ARG A 194 43.98 -24.26 11.17
CA ARG A 194 42.81 -24.57 10.32
C ARG A 194 41.49 -24.00 10.84
N ARG A 195 41.54 -23.22 11.93
CA ARG A 195 40.43 -22.41 12.45
C ARG A 195 39.88 -21.40 11.44
N SER A 196 40.70 -21.00 10.47
CA SER A 196 40.33 -20.05 9.42
C SER A 196 39.34 -20.63 8.42
N LEU A 197 39.33 -21.95 8.17
CA LEU A 197 38.51 -22.55 7.12
C LEU A 197 36.98 -22.43 7.36
N PRO A 198 36.41 -22.79 8.53
CA PRO A 198 34.98 -22.58 8.77
C PRO A 198 34.61 -21.10 8.72
N ILE A 199 35.51 -20.21 9.16
CA ILE A 199 35.32 -18.75 9.04
C ILE A 199 35.28 -18.34 7.57
N PHE A 200 36.20 -18.83 6.74
CA PHE A 200 36.21 -18.54 5.30
C PHE A 200 34.95 -19.06 4.60
N ILE A 201 34.49 -20.26 4.93
CA ILE A 201 33.23 -20.82 4.38
C ILE A 201 32.06 -19.91 4.75
N THR A 202 31.96 -19.51 6.02
CA THR A 202 30.88 -18.63 6.48
C THR A 202 30.98 -17.25 5.86
N VAL A 203 32.17 -16.65 5.75
CA VAL A 203 32.35 -15.32 5.15
C VAL A 203 32.02 -15.36 3.65
N ALA A 204 32.56 -16.32 2.91
CA ALA A 204 32.27 -16.47 1.48
C ALA A 204 30.78 -16.74 1.24
N GLY A 205 30.17 -17.62 2.04
CA GLY A 205 28.75 -17.88 2.00
C GLY A 205 27.88 -16.66 2.34
N SER A 206 28.24 -15.93 3.40
CA SER A 206 27.56 -14.69 3.81
C SER A 206 27.63 -13.62 2.71
N LEU A 207 28.79 -13.45 2.08
CA LEU A 207 28.95 -12.54 0.95
C LEU A 207 28.08 -12.96 -0.24
N ALA A 208 27.97 -14.27 -0.51
CA ALA A 208 27.08 -14.77 -1.56
C ALA A 208 25.59 -14.51 -1.23
N MET A 209 25.16 -14.73 0.01
CA MET A 209 23.79 -14.43 0.46
C MET A 209 23.47 -12.94 0.34
N VAL A 210 24.39 -12.08 0.79
CA VAL A 210 24.23 -10.61 0.70
C VAL A 210 24.23 -10.15 -0.75
N ALA A 211 25.16 -10.62 -1.59
CA ALA A 211 25.22 -10.27 -3.00
C ALA A 211 23.96 -10.69 -3.75
N MET A 212 23.43 -11.89 -3.46
CA MET A 212 22.17 -12.37 -4.04
C MET A 212 21.00 -11.48 -3.59
N THR A 213 20.92 -11.14 -2.30
CA THR A 213 19.84 -10.27 -1.78
C THR A 213 19.91 -8.86 -2.37
N ILE A 214 21.12 -8.29 -2.50
CA ILE A 214 21.33 -7.00 -3.16
C ILE A 214 20.88 -7.06 -4.62
N TYR A 215 21.26 -8.11 -5.35
CA TYR A 215 20.84 -8.29 -6.74
C TYR A 215 19.31 -8.37 -6.86
N ILE A 216 18.65 -9.18 -6.03
CA ILE A 216 17.19 -9.29 -6.01
C ILE A 216 16.54 -7.93 -5.68
N SER A 217 17.06 -7.22 -4.67
CA SER A 217 16.54 -5.92 -4.25
C SER A 217 16.70 -4.86 -5.33
N ALA A 218 17.83 -4.84 -6.04
CA ALA A 218 18.08 -3.93 -7.14
C ALA A 218 17.11 -4.17 -8.32
N ARG A 219 16.79 -5.44 -8.63
CA ARG A 219 15.75 -5.74 -9.61
C ARG A 219 14.37 -5.28 -9.14
N ALA A 220 14.04 -5.53 -7.87
CA ALA A 220 12.75 -5.13 -7.31
C ALA A 220 12.57 -3.61 -7.27
N ALA A 221 13.65 -2.84 -7.13
CA ALA A 221 13.61 -1.38 -7.17
C ALA A 221 13.20 -0.81 -8.54
N SER A 222 13.31 -1.59 -9.62
CA SER A 222 12.85 -1.20 -10.97
C SER A 222 11.39 -1.54 -11.26
N TYR A 223 10.68 -2.17 -10.33
CA TYR A 223 9.27 -2.47 -10.51
C TYR A 223 8.44 -1.18 -10.41
N PRO A 224 7.41 -1.02 -11.25
CA PRO A 224 6.48 0.10 -11.10
C PRO A 224 5.91 0.06 -9.69
N LYS A 225 5.94 1.18 -8.99
CA LYS A 225 5.27 1.27 -7.68
C LYS A 225 3.80 0.93 -7.94
N PRO A 226 3.21 -0.05 -7.22
CA PRO A 226 1.77 -0.18 -7.22
C PRO A 226 1.20 1.19 -6.90
N GLU A 227 0.22 1.64 -7.69
CA GLU A 227 -0.61 2.77 -7.32
C GLU A 227 -1.14 2.44 -5.93
N GLU A 228 -0.61 3.12 -4.92
CA GLU A 228 -1.07 2.94 -3.55
C GLU A 228 -2.50 3.46 -3.60
N VAL A 229 -3.47 2.53 -3.76
CA VAL A 229 -4.83 2.80 -3.37
C VAL A 229 -4.71 3.09 -1.89
N GLU A 230 -4.58 4.37 -1.54
CA GLU A 230 -4.67 4.86 -0.19
C GLU A 230 -6.05 4.42 0.29
N VAL A 231 -6.11 3.24 0.91
CA VAL A 231 -7.32 2.73 1.51
C VAL A 231 -7.69 3.77 2.55
N ALA A 232 -8.73 4.53 2.25
CA ALA A 232 -9.20 5.62 3.08
C ALA A 232 -9.30 5.15 4.54
N THR A 233 -8.36 5.61 5.37
CA THR A 233 -8.22 5.12 6.75
C THR A 233 -9.04 5.95 7.73
N THR A 234 -9.36 7.20 7.37
CA THR A 234 -10.21 8.08 8.16
C THR A 234 -11.63 8.12 7.60
N LEU A 235 -12.61 8.44 8.45
CA LEU A 235 -14.01 8.59 8.02
C LEU A 235 -14.16 9.65 6.93
N VAL A 236 -13.41 10.75 7.03
CA VAL A 236 -13.42 11.83 6.03
C VAL A 236 -12.92 11.31 4.69
N ASP A 237 -11.79 10.60 4.68
CA ASP A 237 -11.24 10.03 3.45
C ASP A 237 -12.21 9.01 2.83
N GLN A 238 -12.93 8.23 3.66
CA GLN A 238 -13.88 7.23 3.19
C GLN A 238 -15.10 7.89 2.55
N ILE A 239 -15.59 8.99 3.13
CA ILE A 239 -16.67 9.79 2.56
C ILE A 239 -16.23 10.40 1.22
N VAL A 240 -15.01 10.96 1.14
CA VAL A 240 -14.48 11.55 -0.10
C VAL A 240 -14.28 10.48 -1.18
N ALA A 241 -13.68 9.34 -0.84
CA ALA A 241 -13.52 8.21 -1.76
C ALA A 241 -14.88 7.68 -2.24
N GLY A 242 -15.85 7.55 -1.33
CA GLY A 242 -17.21 7.13 -1.64
C GLY A 242 -17.94 8.10 -2.55
N GLN A 243 -17.71 9.39 -2.35
CA GLN A 243 -18.25 10.46 -3.17
C GLN A 243 -17.70 10.42 -4.60
N ASP A 244 -16.39 10.19 -4.77
CA ASP A 244 -15.79 10.00 -6.10
C ASP A 244 -16.34 8.77 -6.82
N LEU A 245 -16.44 7.65 -6.11
CA LEU A 245 -17.00 6.41 -6.65
C LEU A 245 -18.48 6.58 -7.04
N TYR A 246 -19.28 7.22 -6.19
CA TYR A 246 -20.66 7.55 -6.49
C TYR A 246 -20.77 8.41 -7.76
N SER A 247 -19.86 9.38 -7.92
CA SER A 247 -19.84 10.27 -9.08
C SER A 247 -19.60 9.51 -10.38
N VAL A 248 -18.71 8.51 -10.36
CA VAL A 248 -18.36 7.71 -11.53
C VAL A 248 -19.45 6.68 -11.88
N HIS A 249 -20.08 6.07 -10.87
CA HIS A 249 -20.91 4.89 -11.06
C HIS A 249 -22.42 5.10 -10.88
N CYS A 250 -22.85 6.15 -10.19
CA CYS A 250 -24.24 6.29 -9.72
C CYS A 250 -24.96 7.54 -10.25
N VAL A 251 -24.25 8.64 -10.50
CA VAL A 251 -24.85 9.95 -10.86
C VAL A 251 -25.68 9.89 -12.15
N GLU A 252 -25.29 9.08 -13.13
CA GLU A 252 -26.00 8.96 -14.42
C GLU A 252 -27.49 8.64 -14.24
N CYS A 253 -27.81 7.76 -13.29
CA CYS A 253 -29.17 7.34 -13.00
C CYS A 253 -29.77 8.02 -11.76
N HIS A 254 -28.97 8.32 -10.74
CA HIS A 254 -29.48 8.81 -9.44
C HIS A 254 -29.31 10.32 -9.21
N GLY A 255 -28.59 11.02 -10.09
CA GLY A 255 -28.25 12.43 -9.90
C GLY A 255 -27.12 12.64 -8.89
N ASP A 256 -26.59 13.85 -8.81
CA ASP A 256 -25.49 14.22 -7.92
C ASP A 256 -25.91 14.29 -6.44
N ASP A 257 -27.20 14.57 -6.19
CA ASP A 257 -27.80 14.64 -4.87
C ASP A 257 -28.68 13.43 -4.51
N GLY A 258 -28.80 12.45 -5.41
CA GLY A 258 -29.61 11.24 -5.18
C GLY A 258 -31.12 11.46 -5.29
N SER A 259 -31.59 12.61 -5.79
CA SER A 259 -33.01 12.99 -5.78
C SER A 259 -33.81 12.51 -6.99
N VAL A 260 -33.17 11.86 -7.97
CA VAL A 260 -33.82 11.49 -9.23
C VAL A 260 -34.98 10.52 -8.96
N ASP A 261 -36.16 10.87 -9.46
CA ASP A 261 -37.40 10.09 -9.38
C ASP A 261 -37.83 9.50 -10.73
N VAL A 262 -37.37 10.07 -11.85
CA VAL A 262 -37.58 9.55 -13.22
C VAL A 262 -36.26 9.54 -13.99
N ILE A 263 -35.93 8.40 -14.60
CA ILE A 263 -34.71 8.25 -15.40
C ILE A 263 -34.92 8.84 -16.80
N GLU A 264 -34.13 9.85 -17.15
CA GLU A 264 -34.07 10.44 -18.50
C GLU A 264 -32.66 10.31 -19.09
N GLY A 265 -32.52 10.16 -20.40
CA GLY A 265 -31.23 10.10 -21.10
C GLY A 265 -30.41 8.83 -20.91
N VAL A 266 -31.03 7.72 -20.48
CA VAL A 266 -30.35 6.41 -20.33
C VAL A 266 -30.95 5.39 -21.28
N GLU A 267 -30.15 4.87 -22.20
CA GLU A 267 -30.60 3.90 -23.20
C GLU A 267 -31.20 2.66 -22.50
N GLY A 268 -32.48 2.39 -22.78
CA GLY A 268 -33.21 1.24 -22.23
C GLY A 268 -33.91 1.47 -20.89
N LEU A 269 -33.77 2.63 -20.25
CA LEU A 269 -34.44 2.97 -18.98
C LEU A 269 -35.19 4.32 -19.03
N GLU A 270 -35.42 4.87 -20.22
CA GLU A 270 -36.10 6.15 -20.41
C GLU A 270 -37.53 6.15 -19.84
N GLY A 271 -37.80 7.10 -18.94
CA GLY A 271 -39.10 7.29 -18.30
C GLY A 271 -39.42 6.30 -17.17
N GLU A 272 -38.47 5.48 -16.73
CA GLU A 272 -38.66 4.56 -15.61
C GLU A 272 -38.71 5.33 -14.29
N GLU A 273 -39.75 5.10 -13.48
CA GLU A 273 -39.90 5.72 -12.16
C GLU A 273 -39.08 4.95 -11.12
N ILE A 274 -38.17 5.65 -10.44
CA ILE A 274 -37.34 5.12 -9.37
C ILE A 274 -37.61 5.87 -8.06
N THR A 275 -37.37 5.21 -6.93
CA THR A 275 -37.44 5.87 -5.63
C THR A 275 -36.18 6.70 -5.41
N PRO A 276 -36.28 8.01 -5.08
CA PRO A 276 -35.13 8.83 -4.75
C PRO A 276 -34.33 8.21 -3.62
N ILE A 277 -33.03 7.99 -3.85
CA ILE A 277 -32.16 7.27 -2.91
C ILE A 277 -31.74 8.14 -1.74
N ASN A 278 -31.84 9.47 -1.88
CA ASN A 278 -31.67 10.42 -0.79
C ASN A 278 -32.92 10.60 0.08
N SER A 279 -34.04 9.94 -0.25
CA SER A 279 -35.28 10.07 0.52
C SER A 279 -35.15 9.44 1.90
N THR A 280 -35.93 9.98 2.85
CA THR A 280 -36.04 9.39 4.20
C THR A 280 -36.56 7.96 4.14
N ASP A 281 -37.40 7.61 3.16
CA ASP A 281 -37.92 6.26 3.02
C ASP A 281 -36.81 5.25 2.72
N VAL A 282 -35.84 5.61 1.88
CA VAL A 282 -34.67 4.76 1.60
C VAL A 282 -33.69 4.80 2.76
N LEU A 283 -33.25 5.99 3.18
CA LEU A 283 -32.23 6.14 4.20
C LEU A 283 -32.68 5.60 5.56
N TYR A 284 -33.93 5.78 5.98
CA TYR A 284 -34.32 5.34 7.31
C TYR A 284 -34.62 3.85 7.41
N THR A 285 -35.05 3.22 6.32
CA THR A 285 -35.56 1.85 6.35
C THR A 285 -34.56 0.80 5.88
N ILE A 286 -33.63 1.16 4.98
CA ILE A 286 -32.62 0.25 4.46
C ILE A 286 -31.39 0.32 5.38
N THR A 287 -30.94 -0.83 5.88
CA THR A 287 -29.69 -0.91 6.66
C THR A 287 -28.47 -0.86 5.76
N ASP A 288 -27.30 -0.50 6.28
CA ASP A 288 -26.06 -0.42 5.48
C ASP A 288 -25.73 -1.76 4.81
N SER A 289 -25.92 -2.87 5.53
CA SER A 289 -25.74 -4.21 4.95
C SER A 289 -26.74 -4.50 3.84
N ALA A 290 -27.99 -4.06 3.96
CA ALA A 290 -28.98 -4.22 2.90
C ALA A 290 -28.68 -3.32 1.70
N MET A 291 -28.21 -2.09 1.94
CA MET A 291 -27.80 -1.17 0.88
C MET A 291 -26.59 -1.71 0.12
N TYR A 292 -25.64 -2.33 0.81
CA TYR A 292 -24.55 -3.06 0.20
C TYR A 292 -25.06 -4.17 -0.74
N GLU A 293 -25.97 -5.03 -0.29
CA GLU A 293 -26.47 -6.12 -1.14
C GLU A 293 -27.20 -5.58 -2.38
N VAL A 294 -27.95 -4.49 -2.22
CA VAL A 294 -28.60 -3.79 -3.34
C VAL A 294 -27.58 -3.29 -4.37
N ILE A 295 -26.47 -2.67 -3.93
CA ILE A 295 -25.44 -2.16 -4.83
C ILE A 295 -24.61 -3.30 -5.43
N ALA A 296 -24.19 -4.25 -4.61
CA ALA A 296 -23.30 -5.34 -5.01
C ALA A 296 -23.98 -6.28 -6.02
N TYR A 297 -25.21 -6.71 -5.73
CA TYR A 297 -25.99 -7.59 -6.59
C TYR A 297 -26.75 -6.84 -7.69
N GLY A 298 -27.04 -5.56 -7.48
CA GLY A 298 -27.91 -4.77 -8.34
C GLY A 298 -29.40 -5.11 -8.14
N ARG A 299 -30.24 -4.46 -8.94
CA ARG A 299 -31.67 -4.74 -9.07
C ARG A 299 -32.02 -4.91 -10.55
N PRO A 300 -31.85 -6.12 -11.11
CA PRO A 300 -32.03 -6.35 -12.55
C PRO A 300 -33.44 -5.96 -13.06
N ASN A 301 -34.47 -6.15 -12.24
CA ASN A 301 -35.85 -5.77 -12.59
C ASN A 301 -36.09 -4.25 -12.58
N ALA A 302 -35.16 -3.46 -12.05
CA ALA A 302 -35.22 -2.01 -11.97
C ALA A 302 -34.05 -1.34 -12.72
N GLY A 303 -33.40 -2.06 -13.65
CA GLY A 303 -32.31 -1.52 -14.48
C GLY A 303 -30.95 -1.37 -13.80
N MET A 304 -30.85 -1.55 -12.48
CA MET A 304 -29.59 -1.44 -11.74
C MET A 304 -28.75 -2.72 -11.91
N VAL A 305 -27.64 -2.61 -12.63
CA VAL A 305 -26.67 -3.70 -12.84
C VAL A 305 -25.90 -4.04 -11.55
N PRO A 306 -25.34 -5.25 -11.41
CA PRO A 306 -24.45 -5.58 -10.31
C PRO A 306 -23.16 -4.77 -10.37
N PHE A 307 -22.82 -4.07 -9.28
CA PHE A 307 -21.55 -3.34 -9.17
C PHE A 307 -20.47 -4.11 -8.41
N GLY A 308 -20.85 -5.11 -7.61
CA GLY A 308 -19.89 -5.86 -6.81
C GLY A 308 -19.04 -6.82 -7.64
N LYS A 309 -17.72 -6.86 -7.41
CA LYS A 309 -16.77 -7.80 -8.03
C LYS A 309 -17.22 -9.26 -7.91
N ALA A 310 -17.85 -9.61 -6.80
CA ALA A 310 -18.39 -10.96 -6.56
C ALA A 310 -19.50 -11.36 -7.56
N TYR A 311 -20.18 -10.38 -8.16
CA TYR A 311 -21.30 -10.57 -9.07
C TYR A 311 -21.00 -10.10 -10.50
N GLY A 312 -19.72 -9.83 -10.81
CA GLY A 312 -19.26 -9.44 -12.14
C GLY A 312 -19.15 -7.93 -12.38
N GLY A 313 -19.32 -7.09 -11.34
CA GLY A 313 -19.09 -5.65 -11.40
C GLY A 313 -17.64 -5.24 -11.09
N GLU A 314 -17.39 -3.93 -11.02
CA GLU A 314 -16.05 -3.34 -10.89
C GLU A 314 -15.64 -2.98 -9.45
N LEU A 315 -16.58 -2.94 -8.51
CA LEU A 315 -16.36 -2.44 -7.14
C LEU A 315 -16.11 -3.55 -6.13
N SER A 316 -15.10 -3.37 -5.28
CA SER A 316 -14.86 -4.18 -4.09
C SER A 316 -15.86 -3.82 -2.98
N ARG A 317 -15.87 -4.61 -1.90
CA ARG A 317 -16.78 -4.34 -0.79
C ARG A 317 -16.47 -3.02 -0.08
N SER A 318 -15.21 -2.75 0.22
CA SER A 318 -14.79 -1.50 0.84
C SER A 318 -15.16 -0.28 0.00
N GLU A 319 -15.04 -0.37 -1.33
CA GLU A 319 -15.47 0.68 -2.25
C GLU A 319 -16.99 0.93 -2.19
N ILE A 320 -17.81 -0.13 -2.12
CA ILE A 320 -19.26 0.01 -1.94
C ILE A 320 -19.61 0.59 -0.56
N ASP A 321 -18.93 0.15 0.50
CA ASP A 321 -19.15 0.66 1.84
C ASP A 321 -18.77 2.15 1.94
N ASN A 322 -17.75 2.61 1.22
CA ASN A 322 -17.43 4.03 1.10
C ASN A 322 -18.56 4.82 0.43
N ILE A 323 -19.16 4.30 -0.66
CA ILE A 323 -20.33 4.93 -1.31
C ILE A 323 -21.49 5.06 -0.30
N ILE A 324 -21.76 4.00 0.46
CA ILE A 324 -22.80 3.98 1.50
C ILE A 324 -22.50 5.04 2.57
N LEU A 325 -21.26 5.12 3.06
CA LEU A 325 -20.85 6.15 4.01
C LEU A 325 -21.07 7.55 3.45
N PHE A 326 -20.69 7.80 2.19
CA PHE A 326 -20.99 9.07 1.53
C PHE A 326 -22.49 9.39 1.54
N MET A 327 -23.34 8.45 1.11
CA MET A 327 -24.81 8.65 1.10
C MET A 327 -25.34 8.97 2.49
N ARG A 328 -24.88 8.23 3.52
CA ARG A 328 -25.28 8.43 4.92
C ARG A 328 -24.90 9.81 5.42
N TYR A 329 -23.62 10.15 5.38
CA TYR A 329 -23.14 11.39 5.98
C TYR A 329 -23.51 12.63 5.16
N THR A 330 -23.99 12.47 3.92
CA THR A 330 -24.40 13.60 3.08
C THR A 330 -25.90 13.86 3.11
N TRP A 331 -26.73 12.81 3.16
CA TRP A 331 -28.19 12.94 2.99
C TRP A 331 -29.02 12.48 4.19
N ASP A 332 -28.45 11.67 5.08
CA ASP A 332 -29.15 11.14 6.25
C ASP A 332 -28.96 12.08 7.44
N ASP A 333 -30.01 12.82 7.79
CA ASP A 333 -30.02 13.82 8.87
C ASP A 333 -29.78 13.23 10.29
N ARG A 334 -29.74 11.91 10.43
CA ARG A 334 -29.35 11.23 11.67
C ARG A 334 -27.83 11.24 11.88
N PHE A 335 -27.05 11.53 10.84
CA PHE A 335 -25.60 11.58 10.88
C PHE A 335 -25.12 13.02 10.84
N GLU A 336 -24.16 13.35 11.71
CA GLU A 336 -23.49 14.64 11.68
C GLU A 336 -22.24 14.50 10.79
N ALA A 337 -22.25 15.18 9.64
CA ALA A 337 -21.14 15.17 8.72
C ALA A 337 -19.89 15.78 9.40
N PRO A 338 -18.73 15.10 9.37
CA PRO A 338 -17.48 15.73 9.74
C PRO A 338 -17.18 16.91 8.79
N GLU A 339 -16.27 17.81 9.17
CA GLU A 339 -15.78 18.82 8.23
C GLU A 339 -15.08 18.12 7.05
N ILE A 340 -15.75 18.09 5.89
CA ILE A 340 -15.19 17.53 4.66
C ILE A 340 -14.36 18.64 4.00
N PRO A 341 -13.08 18.40 3.69
CA PRO A 341 -12.26 19.37 2.97
C PRO A 341 -12.87 19.70 1.60
N ALA A 342 -12.64 20.91 1.12
CA ALA A 342 -13.06 21.31 -0.22
C ALA A 342 -12.44 20.37 -1.28
N LEU A 343 -13.13 20.21 -2.41
CA LEU A 343 -12.70 19.32 -3.51
C LEU A 343 -11.29 19.65 -4.02
N PHE A 344 -10.92 20.92 -3.97
CA PHE A 344 -9.59 21.43 -4.26
C PHE A 344 -9.30 22.65 -3.37
N PRO A 345 -8.03 23.04 -3.16
CA PRO A 345 -7.68 24.24 -2.42
C PRO A 345 -8.34 25.49 -3.01
N PRO A 346 -8.87 26.42 -2.20
CA PRO A 346 -9.49 27.63 -2.71
C PRO A 346 -8.46 28.48 -3.47
N LEU A 347 -8.82 28.91 -4.67
CA LEU A 347 -7.97 29.73 -5.52
C LEU A 347 -7.93 31.18 -5.03
N ALA A 348 -6.74 31.75 -4.90
CA ALA A 348 -6.57 33.17 -4.64
C ALA A 348 -6.87 34.02 -5.90
N ASP A 349 -7.05 35.33 -5.69
CA ASP A 349 -7.19 36.27 -6.81
C ASP A 349 -5.93 36.29 -7.67
N GLY A 350 -6.10 36.10 -8.98
CA GLY A 350 -4.99 36.04 -9.95
C GLY A 350 -4.17 34.75 -9.91
N GLU A 351 -4.59 33.77 -9.09
CA GLU A 351 -4.02 32.43 -9.11
C GLU A 351 -4.48 31.64 -10.32
N VAL A 352 -3.50 31.03 -11.00
CA VAL A 352 -3.72 30.12 -12.11
C VAL A 352 -3.81 28.70 -11.54
N PRO A 353 -4.93 27.99 -11.71
CA PRO A 353 -5.05 26.59 -11.30
C PRO A 353 -4.15 25.69 -12.16
N SER A 354 -3.60 24.63 -11.56
CA SER A 354 -2.95 23.51 -12.26
C SER A 354 -3.88 22.32 -12.45
N TYR A 355 -3.57 21.47 -13.43
CA TYR A 355 -4.31 20.24 -13.64
C TYR A 355 -4.25 19.32 -12.42
N GLU A 356 -3.05 18.99 -11.95
CA GLU A 356 -2.83 18.02 -10.87
C GLU A 356 -3.56 18.36 -9.57
N VAL A 357 -3.61 19.65 -9.21
CA VAL A 357 -4.13 20.08 -7.90
C VAL A 357 -5.59 20.48 -7.95
N HIS A 358 -6.02 21.14 -9.03
CA HIS A 358 -7.33 21.80 -9.07
C HIS A 358 -8.29 21.14 -10.06
N ILE A 359 -7.81 20.78 -11.26
CA ILE A 359 -8.70 20.32 -12.34
C ILE A 359 -8.92 18.82 -12.32
N ALA A 360 -7.90 18.02 -12.00
CA ALA A 360 -8.03 16.57 -11.92
C ALA A 360 -9.13 16.13 -10.94
N PRO A 361 -9.28 16.71 -9.73
CA PRO A 361 -10.42 16.42 -8.85
C PRO A 361 -11.76 16.77 -9.48
N ILE A 362 -11.88 17.90 -10.17
CA ILE A 362 -13.11 18.33 -10.86
C ILE A 362 -13.47 17.35 -11.97
N VAL A 363 -12.51 17.01 -12.83
CA VAL A 363 -12.70 16.09 -13.95
C VAL A 363 -13.12 14.71 -13.44
N LYS A 364 -12.46 14.21 -12.41
CA LYS A 364 -12.82 12.94 -11.75
C LYS A 364 -14.25 12.95 -11.24
N ARG A 365 -14.66 14.06 -10.60
CA ARG A 365 -15.96 14.23 -9.95
C ARG A 365 -17.11 14.45 -10.94
N TYR A 366 -16.88 15.16 -12.04
CA TYR A 366 -17.97 15.66 -12.88
C TYR A 366 -17.93 15.16 -14.33
N CYS A 367 -16.81 14.63 -14.81
CA CYS A 367 -16.62 14.38 -16.24
C CYS A 367 -16.40 12.88 -16.55
N ILE A 368 -15.58 12.18 -15.77
CA ILE A 368 -15.12 10.82 -16.10
C ILE A 368 -16.25 9.79 -16.22
N SER A 369 -17.35 9.95 -15.49
CA SER A 369 -18.49 9.02 -15.54
C SER A 369 -18.98 8.77 -16.98
N CYS A 370 -19.06 9.85 -17.78
CA CYS A 370 -19.48 9.84 -19.17
C CYS A 370 -18.28 9.91 -20.15
N HIS A 371 -17.22 10.66 -19.85
CA HIS A 371 -16.06 10.86 -20.72
C HIS A 371 -14.96 9.82 -20.51
N ARG A 372 -15.29 8.55 -20.73
CA ARG A 372 -14.39 7.39 -20.65
C ARG A 372 -14.65 6.39 -21.77
N ALA A 373 -13.72 5.45 -21.96
CA ALA A 373 -13.83 4.44 -23.00
C ALA A 373 -15.09 3.57 -22.82
N GLY A 374 -15.79 3.28 -23.94
CA GLY A 374 -16.99 2.44 -23.94
C GLY A 374 -18.31 3.18 -23.67
N LYS A 375 -18.28 4.51 -23.54
CA LYS A 375 -19.47 5.38 -23.48
C LYS A 375 -19.67 6.13 -24.79
N GLU A 376 -20.91 6.56 -25.06
CA GLU A 376 -21.24 7.40 -26.21
C GLU A 376 -20.88 8.87 -25.89
N ASN A 377 -19.66 9.27 -26.26
CA ASN A 377 -19.08 10.57 -25.88
C ASN A 377 -18.22 11.19 -27.00
N ASN A 378 -18.50 10.84 -28.26
CA ASN A 378 -17.74 11.27 -29.44
C ASN A 378 -16.23 10.97 -29.33
N ASP A 379 -15.89 9.84 -28.72
CA ASP A 379 -14.53 9.40 -28.39
C ASP A 379 -13.71 10.41 -27.57
N TYR A 380 -14.38 11.31 -26.85
CA TYR A 380 -13.74 12.32 -26.00
C TYR A 380 -13.54 11.77 -24.59
N LEU A 381 -12.27 11.46 -24.28
CA LEU A 381 -11.84 10.85 -23.03
C LEU A 381 -11.22 11.89 -22.11
N MET A 382 -11.55 11.81 -20.82
CA MET A 382 -11.04 12.74 -19.81
C MET A 382 -10.33 12.02 -18.65
N THR A 383 -9.83 10.80 -18.87
CA THR A 383 -9.24 10.01 -17.76
C THR A 383 -7.81 10.43 -17.40
N THR A 384 -7.12 11.11 -18.33
CA THR A 384 -5.78 11.68 -18.10
C THR A 384 -5.67 13.08 -18.70
N TYR A 385 -4.67 13.86 -18.27
CA TYR A 385 -4.37 15.17 -18.84
C TYR A 385 -4.15 15.11 -20.36
N GLU A 386 -3.40 14.13 -20.84
CA GLU A 386 -3.12 13.96 -22.27
C GLU A 386 -4.40 13.64 -23.06
N GLU A 387 -5.26 12.78 -22.53
CA GLU A 387 -6.51 12.42 -23.20
C GLU A 387 -7.45 13.61 -23.36
N ILE A 388 -7.57 14.45 -22.32
CA ILE A 388 -8.39 15.66 -22.30
C ILE A 388 -8.02 16.60 -23.46
N LEU A 389 -6.75 16.63 -23.86
CA LEU A 389 -6.24 17.52 -24.89
C LEU A 389 -6.20 16.90 -26.29
N THR A 390 -6.16 15.57 -26.40
CA THR A 390 -5.79 14.89 -27.65
C THR A 390 -6.87 13.99 -28.23
N THR A 391 -7.89 13.64 -27.44
CA THR A 391 -8.96 12.71 -27.85
C THR A 391 -10.23 13.45 -28.30
N GLY A 392 -11.19 12.71 -28.84
CA GLY A 392 -12.45 13.23 -29.35
C GLY A 392 -12.44 13.56 -30.85
N GLU A 393 -13.59 13.40 -31.49
CA GLU A 393 -13.79 13.75 -32.90
C GLU A 393 -13.52 15.24 -33.20
N ASN A 394 -13.75 16.10 -32.20
CA ASN A 394 -13.58 17.54 -32.27
C ASN A 394 -12.35 18.05 -31.49
N LYS A 395 -11.32 17.22 -31.29
CA LYS A 395 -10.15 17.53 -30.44
C LYS A 395 -9.54 18.92 -30.63
N ASP A 396 -9.46 19.41 -31.88
CA ASP A 396 -8.86 20.72 -32.20
C ASP A 396 -9.71 21.91 -31.73
N LYS A 397 -10.96 21.67 -31.31
CA LYS A 397 -11.92 22.67 -30.81
C LYS A 397 -12.42 22.40 -29.39
N ASN A 398 -12.28 21.17 -28.91
CA ASN A 398 -12.75 20.75 -27.59
C ASN A 398 -12.15 21.64 -26.50
N ILE A 399 -10.82 21.78 -26.49
CA ILE A 399 -10.13 22.69 -25.60
C ILE A 399 -8.98 23.40 -26.33
N VAL A 400 -9.03 24.73 -26.33
CA VAL A 400 -8.05 25.60 -26.98
C VAL A 400 -7.55 26.62 -25.96
N ALA A 401 -6.24 26.61 -25.72
CA ALA A 401 -5.58 27.51 -24.78
C ALA A 401 -5.90 28.98 -25.07
N GLY A 402 -6.43 29.69 -24.08
CA GLY A 402 -6.74 31.13 -24.19
C GLY A 402 -7.96 31.47 -25.05
N ASP A 403 -8.68 30.49 -25.59
CA ASP A 403 -9.86 30.72 -26.42
C ASP A 403 -11.15 30.46 -25.62
N PRO A 404 -11.96 31.52 -25.34
CA PRO A 404 -13.24 31.36 -24.65
C PRO A 404 -14.27 30.57 -25.49
N ASN A 405 -14.03 30.39 -26.79
CA ASN A 405 -14.90 29.62 -27.69
C ASN A 405 -14.52 28.14 -27.75
N SER A 406 -13.61 27.66 -26.91
CA SER A 406 -13.40 26.23 -26.71
C SER A 406 -14.74 25.54 -26.44
N TYR A 407 -15.02 24.42 -27.11
CA TYR A 407 -16.33 23.75 -26.95
C TYR A 407 -16.59 23.36 -25.50
N LEU A 408 -15.57 22.88 -24.77
CA LEU A 408 -15.72 22.57 -23.34
C LEU A 408 -16.21 23.77 -22.54
N LEU A 409 -15.62 24.96 -22.75
CA LEU A 409 -16.05 26.18 -22.05
C LEU A 409 -17.49 26.57 -22.38
N GLN A 410 -17.91 26.40 -23.63
CA GLN A 410 -19.29 26.71 -24.02
C GLN A 410 -20.29 25.76 -23.35
N VAL A 411 -20.06 24.45 -23.45
CA VAL A 411 -21.01 23.44 -22.95
C VAL A 411 -21.11 23.44 -21.43
N ILE A 412 -20.01 23.66 -20.69
CA ILE A 412 -20.04 23.75 -19.22
C ILE A 412 -20.68 25.03 -18.69
N GLN A 413 -20.77 26.06 -19.54
CA GLN A 413 -21.46 27.31 -19.24
C GLN A 413 -22.91 27.32 -19.74
N GLY A 414 -23.44 26.18 -20.20
CA GLY A 414 -24.84 26.06 -20.62
C GLY A 414 -25.11 26.44 -22.07
N THR A 415 -24.09 26.52 -22.92
CA THR A 415 -24.24 26.84 -24.35
C THR A 415 -23.98 25.58 -25.19
N PRO A 416 -24.99 25.01 -25.87
CA PRO A 416 -24.80 23.87 -26.75
C PRO A 416 -24.03 24.27 -28.02
N ILE A 417 -23.39 23.28 -28.66
CA ILE A 417 -22.71 23.45 -29.95
C ILE A 417 -23.67 23.00 -31.05
N MET A 418 -24.04 23.93 -31.93
CA MET A 418 -24.94 23.65 -33.07
C MET A 418 -24.17 23.06 -34.25
N ASP A 419 -24.84 22.24 -35.06
CA ASP A 419 -24.27 21.66 -36.27
C ASP A 419 -24.03 22.74 -37.35
N PRO A 420 -22.79 22.89 -37.87
CA PRO A 420 -22.49 23.88 -38.91
C PRO A 420 -23.19 23.62 -40.24
N GLU A 421 -23.53 22.37 -40.56
CA GLU A 421 -24.27 21.99 -41.77
C GLU A 421 -25.79 22.07 -41.56
N LYS A 422 -26.24 21.99 -40.29
CA LYS A 422 -27.64 22.09 -39.88
C LYS A 422 -27.81 22.96 -38.63
N PRO A 423 -27.93 24.28 -38.78
CA PRO A 423 -27.93 25.21 -37.64
C PRO A 423 -29.06 25.05 -36.61
N ASP A 424 -30.11 24.29 -36.94
CA ASP A 424 -31.25 24.00 -36.07
C ASP A 424 -31.10 22.67 -35.29
N GLU A 425 -30.04 21.89 -35.54
CA GLU A 425 -29.74 20.64 -34.85
C GLU A 425 -28.53 20.83 -33.90
N GLU A 426 -28.62 20.32 -32.67
CA GLU A 426 -27.51 20.33 -31.72
C GLU A 426 -26.52 19.21 -32.07
N MET A 427 -25.25 19.58 -32.27
CA MET A 427 -24.15 18.62 -32.44
C MET A 427 -23.62 18.12 -31.10
N ILE A 428 -23.51 19.04 -30.12
CA ILE A 428 -23.08 18.71 -28.75
C ILE A 428 -23.99 19.47 -27.78
N GLY A 429 -24.70 18.74 -26.92
CA GLY A 429 -25.55 19.32 -25.88
C GLY A 429 -24.77 20.00 -24.75
N VAL A 430 -25.50 20.58 -23.80
CA VAL A 430 -24.96 21.15 -22.56
C VAL A 430 -24.40 20.05 -21.66
N MET A 431 -23.30 20.34 -20.96
CA MET A 431 -22.63 19.42 -20.03
C MET A 431 -22.47 20.07 -18.65
N PRO A 432 -22.64 19.35 -17.53
CA PRO A 432 -23.19 17.99 -17.44
C PRO A 432 -24.65 17.93 -17.93
N PRO A 433 -25.11 16.81 -18.54
CA PRO A 433 -26.48 16.72 -19.08
C PRO A 433 -27.57 16.90 -18.02
N LYS A 434 -27.27 16.50 -16.77
CA LYS A 434 -28.17 16.59 -15.62
C LYS A 434 -27.51 17.42 -14.52
N GLY A 435 -27.61 18.74 -14.62
CA GLY A 435 -27.16 19.65 -13.57
C GLY A 435 -26.23 20.76 -14.07
N HIS A 436 -25.41 21.29 -13.16
CA HIS A 436 -24.43 22.33 -13.45
C HIS A 436 -23.20 22.13 -12.57
N LEU A 437 -22.05 22.60 -13.03
CA LEU A 437 -20.86 22.65 -12.19
C LEU A 437 -21.05 23.66 -11.07
N LYS A 438 -20.46 23.37 -9.91
CA LYS A 438 -20.39 24.36 -8.83
C LYS A 438 -19.61 25.61 -9.30
N PRO A 439 -19.95 26.81 -8.80
CA PRO A 439 -19.35 28.05 -9.28
C PRO A 439 -17.82 28.11 -9.15
N ASP A 440 -17.26 27.53 -8.09
CA ASP A 440 -15.83 27.41 -7.86
C ASP A 440 -15.14 26.47 -8.86
N ALA A 441 -15.75 25.31 -9.13
CA ALA A 441 -15.24 24.36 -10.12
C ALA A 441 -15.29 24.95 -11.55
N LEU A 442 -16.37 25.67 -11.88
CA LEU A 442 -16.51 26.36 -13.16
C LEU A 442 -15.44 27.45 -13.32
N ASP A 443 -15.23 28.29 -12.30
CA ASP A 443 -14.18 29.32 -12.30
C ASP A 443 -12.79 28.71 -12.46
N ALA A 444 -12.48 27.62 -11.75
CA ALA A 444 -11.21 26.91 -11.89
C ALA A 444 -10.97 26.41 -13.32
N LEU A 445 -11.96 25.78 -13.96
CA LEU A 445 -11.86 25.31 -15.35
C LEU A 445 -11.67 26.46 -16.34
N ILE A 446 -12.42 27.56 -16.17
CA ILE A 446 -12.27 28.75 -17.02
C ILE A 446 -10.86 29.32 -16.89
N ARG A 447 -10.39 29.58 -15.66
CA ARG A 447 -9.05 30.12 -15.42
C ARG A 447 -7.96 29.22 -15.98
N TRP A 448 -8.10 27.90 -15.83
CA TRP A 448 -7.13 26.93 -16.32
C TRP A 448 -7.00 26.98 -17.85
N ILE A 449 -8.12 26.92 -18.57
CA ILE A 449 -8.14 26.96 -20.05
C ILE A 449 -7.62 28.29 -20.58
N MET A 450 -8.05 29.40 -19.96
CA MET A 450 -7.65 30.74 -20.38
C MET A 450 -6.16 31.03 -20.15
N ASN A 451 -5.51 30.31 -19.22
CA ASN A 451 -4.09 30.47 -18.93
C ASN A 451 -3.20 29.35 -19.51
N GLY A 452 -3.69 28.63 -20.53
CA GLY A 452 -2.86 27.68 -21.26
C GLY A 452 -2.69 26.32 -20.60
N MET A 453 -3.57 25.97 -19.67
CA MET A 453 -3.75 24.63 -19.13
C MET A 453 -2.47 24.03 -18.51
N PRO A 454 -1.82 24.70 -17.55
CA PRO A 454 -0.63 24.13 -16.91
C PRO A 454 -0.97 22.78 -16.24
N GLU A 455 -0.13 21.77 -16.50
CA GLU A 455 -0.30 20.44 -15.93
C GLU A 455 0.09 20.45 -14.44
N THR A 456 1.30 20.93 -14.15
CA THR A 456 1.89 20.89 -12.80
C THR A 456 1.63 22.18 -12.01
N ALA A 457 1.66 22.08 -10.68
CA ALA A 457 1.59 23.25 -9.79
C ALA A 457 2.75 24.24 -10.03
N GLU A 458 3.93 23.75 -10.41
CA GLU A 458 5.09 24.60 -10.70
C GLU A 458 4.86 25.46 -11.96
N ASP A 459 4.27 24.87 -13.00
CA ASP A 459 3.99 25.59 -14.25
C ASP A 459 2.87 26.60 -14.07
N ALA A 460 1.85 26.26 -13.27
CA ALA A 460 0.80 27.19 -12.91
C ALA A 460 1.32 28.38 -12.09
N ALA A 461 2.24 28.13 -11.14
CA ALA A 461 2.85 29.20 -10.34
C ALA A 461 3.65 30.22 -11.18
N LYS A 462 4.23 29.81 -12.31
CA LYS A 462 4.93 30.72 -13.25
C LYS A 462 3.98 31.69 -13.95
N LEU A 463 2.69 31.35 -14.02
CA LEU A 463 1.64 32.11 -14.69
C LEU A 463 0.83 32.97 -13.71
N PHE A 464 1.08 32.85 -12.41
CA PHE A 464 0.44 33.64 -11.36
C PHE A 464 0.60 35.14 -11.60
N VAL A 465 -0.51 35.89 -11.51
CA VAL A 465 -0.49 37.36 -11.58
C VAL A 465 -0.97 37.92 -10.26
N ALA A 466 -0.07 38.59 -9.52
CA ALA A 466 -0.42 39.20 -8.26
C ALA A 466 -1.56 40.23 -8.45
N PRO A 467 -2.63 40.18 -7.62
CA PRO A 467 -3.73 41.13 -7.72
C PRO A 467 -3.20 42.54 -7.49
N THR A 468 -3.58 43.47 -8.37
CA THR A 468 -3.18 44.88 -8.22
C THR A 468 -3.97 45.46 -7.03
N PRO A 469 -3.32 46.03 -6.00
CA PRO A 469 -4.05 46.58 -4.86
C PRO A 469 -4.98 47.70 -5.34
N VAL A 470 -6.28 47.50 -5.11
CA VAL A 470 -7.32 48.49 -5.39
C VAL A 470 -7.06 49.68 -4.47
N GLN A 471 -6.77 50.87 -5.04
CA GLN A 471 -6.61 52.12 -4.30
C GLN A 471 -7.96 52.75 -3.95
#